data_AF-A0A7C5XMC7-F1
#
_entry.id   AF-A0A7C5XMC7-F1
#
_cell.length_a   1.000
_cell.length_b   1.000
_cell.length_c   1.000
_cell.angle_alpha   90.00
_cell.angle_beta   90.00
_cell.angle_gamma   90.00
#
_symmetry.space_group_name_H-M   'P 1'
#
loop_
_entity.id
_entity.type
_entity.pdbx_description
1 polymer ?
#
loop_
_entity_poly.entity_id
_entity_poly.type
_entity_poly.pdbx_seq_one_letter_code
_entity_poly.pdbx_strand_id
1 'polypeptide(L)'
;MNKTLILALMGLVLILTLAGVYVAHESYKTTITYEVLGGNEVNGTYVLYVKEIVNYGPFGGQQPLANAPVWLYSGTAKNHTFYAINWTNGSGVAVFHVKPGTYYVLFNTFKMGYQIDVNGNTLVVLNVAYLDKRFAP
;
A
#
# COMPACT_ATOMS: atom_id res chain seq x y z
N MET A 1 -36.42 37.29 2.48
CA MET A 1 -35.35 36.31 2.16
C MET A 1 -34.99 36.45 0.68
N ASN A 2 -33.75 36.78 0.35
CA ASN A 2 -33.35 37.08 -1.03
C ASN A 2 -33.16 35.77 -1.82
N LYS A 3 -34.05 35.49 -2.78
CA LYS A 3 -34.04 34.25 -3.57
C LYS A 3 -32.74 34.07 -4.37
N THR A 4 -32.15 35.16 -4.85
CA THR A 4 -30.86 35.14 -5.56
C THR A 4 -29.71 34.76 -4.63
N LEU A 5 -29.72 35.27 -3.40
CA LEU A 5 -28.72 34.92 -2.38
C LEU A 5 -28.82 33.43 -2.00
N ILE A 6 -30.04 32.90 -1.85
CA ILE A 6 -30.26 31.48 -1.57
C ILE A 6 -29.76 30.62 -2.72
N LEU A 7 -30.08 30.99 -3.96
CA LEU A 7 -29.65 30.22 -5.12
C LEU A 7 -28.12 30.18 -5.25
N ALA A 8 -27.45 31.30 -4.98
CA ALA A 8 -26.00 31.38 -4.94
C ALA A 8 -25.40 30.50 -3.82
N LEU A 9 -26.00 30.53 -2.62
CA LEU A 9 -25.58 29.68 -1.50
C LEU A 9 -25.78 28.19 -1.80
N MET A 10 -26.89 27.80 -2.42
CA MET A 10 -27.14 26.42 -2.84
C MET A 10 -26.14 25.95 -3.90
N GLY A 11 -25.83 26.80 -4.88
CA GLY A 11 -24.80 26.51 -5.88
C GLY A 11 -23.42 26.30 -5.24
N LEU A 12 -23.06 27.15 -4.27
CA LEU A 12 -21.80 27.00 -3.53
C LEU A 12 -21.75 25.70 -2.73
N VAL A 13 -22.82 25.35 -2.01
CA VAL A 13 -22.91 24.08 -1.27
C VAL A 13 -22.77 22.89 -2.21
N LEU A 14 -23.39 22.92 -3.39
CA LEU A 14 -23.28 21.84 -4.36
C LEU A 14 -21.84 21.67 -4.86
N ILE A 15 -21.15 22.77 -5.20
CA ILE A 15 -19.74 22.74 -5.64
C ILE A 15 -18.84 22.18 -4.54
N LEU A 16 -18.99 22.66 -3.29
CA LEU A 16 -18.22 22.16 -2.16
C LEU A 16 -18.47 20.66 -1.91
N THR A 17 -19.72 20.21 -2.05
CA THR A 17 -20.08 18.81 -1.91
C THR A 17 -19.40 17.95 -2.97
N LEU A 18 -19.47 18.35 -4.25
CA LEU A 18 -18.82 17.64 -5.36
C LEU A 18 -17.30 17.58 -5.19
N ALA A 19 -16.67 18.69 -4.81
CA ALA A 19 -15.24 18.75 -4.54
C ALA A 19 -14.85 17.81 -3.38
N GLY A 20 -15.63 17.82 -2.28
CA GLY A 20 -15.42 16.93 -1.14
C GLY A 20 -15.53 15.45 -1.51
N VAL A 21 -16.54 15.08 -2.29
CA VAL A 21 -16.72 13.69 -2.78
C VAL A 21 -15.57 13.27 -3.69
N TYR A 22 -15.13 14.15 -4.59
CA TYR A 22 -14.00 13.87 -5.48
C TYR A 22 -12.69 13.61 -4.70
N VAL A 23 -12.36 14.49 -3.75
CA VAL A 23 -11.16 14.32 -2.91
C VAL A 23 -11.25 13.05 -2.05
N ALA A 24 -12.42 12.74 -1.51
CA ALA A 24 -12.64 11.52 -0.75
C ALA A 24 -12.46 10.26 -1.59
N HIS A 25 -12.95 10.28 -2.83
CA HIS A 25 -12.81 9.16 -3.76
C HIS A 25 -11.35 8.92 -4.16
N GLU A 26 -10.58 9.97 -4.47
CA GLU A 26 -9.18 9.83 -4.87
C GLU A 26 -8.26 9.42 -3.72
N SER A 27 -8.53 9.91 -2.50
CA SER A 27 -7.70 9.64 -1.33
C SER A 27 -7.93 8.25 -0.72
N TYR A 28 -9.03 7.57 -1.02
CA TYR A 28 -9.41 6.30 -0.40
C TYR A 28 -9.41 5.13 -1.39
N LYS A 29 -8.22 4.66 -1.74
CA LYS A 29 -8.01 3.53 -2.66
C LYS A 29 -6.91 2.60 -2.15
N THR A 30 -7.07 1.30 -2.36
CA THR A 30 -6.01 0.33 -2.14
C THR A 30 -5.02 0.38 -3.29
N THR A 31 -3.75 0.57 -2.99
CA THR A 31 -2.65 0.67 -3.96
C THR A 31 -1.47 -0.17 -3.54
N ILE A 32 -0.74 -0.70 -4.53
CA ILE A 32 0.57 -1.31 -4.31
C ILE A 32 1.54 -0.53 -5.18
N THR A 33 2.62 -0.06 -4.56
CA THR A 33 3.70 0.65 -5.25
C THR A 33 5.01 -0.10 -5.07
N TYR A 34 5.88 0.05 -6.05
CA TYR A 34 7.17 -0.59 -6.12
C TYR A 34 8.19 0.45 -6.59
N GLU A 35 9.29 0.55 -5.87
CA GLU A 35 10.36 1.51 -6.11
C GLU A 35 11.72 0.84 -5.93
N VAL A 36 12.60 1.00 -6.92
CA VAL A 36 14.01 0.61 -6.80
C VAL A 36 14.78 1.79 -6.26
N LEU A 37 15.31 1.64 -5.05
CA LEU A 37 16.09 2.65 -4.34
C LEU A 37 17.57 2.67 -4.79
N GLY A 38 17.99 1.67 -5.56
CA GLY A 38 19.38 1.47 -5.99
C GLY A 38 20.28 0.97 -4.86
N GLY A 39 21.53 1.40 -4.85
CA GLY A 39 22.53 0.98 -3.85
C GLY A 39 23.33 -0.25 -4.25
N ASN A 40 24.33 -0.59 -3.43
CA ASN A 40 25.24 -1.70 -3.67
C ASN A 40 24.80 -2.94 -2.90
N GLU A 41 25.09 -4.11 -3.47
CA GLU A 41 24.95 -5.38 -2.76
C GLU A 41 25.89 -5.43 -1.56
N VAL A 42 25.39 -6.00 -0.46
CA VAL A 42 26.20 -6.37 0.71
C VAL A 42 26.13 -7.87 0.84
N ASN A 43 27.29 -8.54 0.77
CA ASN A 43 27.40 -10.00 0.83
C ASN A 43 26.51 -10.73 -0.20
N GLY A 44 26.39 -10.17 -1.42
CA GLY A 44 25.59 -10.75 -2.51
C GLY A 44 24.08 -10.64 -2.31
N THR A 45 23.62 -9.72 -1.47
CA THR A 45 22.20 -9.47 -1.21
C THR A 45 21.86 -7.98 -1.26
N TYR A 46 20.63 -7.68 -1.67
CA TYR A 46 19.97 -6.39 -1.55
C TYR A 46 18.95 -6.40 -0.41
N VAL A 47 18.62 -5.21 0.06
CA VAL A 47 17.57 -5.02 1.07
C VAL A 47 16.23 -4.81 0.38
N LEU A 48 15.28 -5.68 0.69
CA LEU A 48 13.88 -5.56 0.30
C LEU A 48 13.06 -5.08 1.51
N TYR A 49 12.55 -3.86 1.42
CA TYR A 49 11.63 -3.27 2.38
C TYR A 49 10.20 -3.53 1.91
N VAL A 50 9.40 -4.20 2.74
CA VAL A 50 7.97 -4.41 2.48
C VAL A 50 7.18 -3.65 3.53
N LYS A 51 6.41 -2.65 3.10
CA LYS A 51 5.66 -1.76 3.98
C LYS A 51 4.16 -1.98 3.83
N GLU A 52 3.45 -2.05 4.95
CA GLU A 52 2.00 -2.11 5.02
C GLU A 52 1.44 -0.87 5.73
N ILE A 53 0.48 -0.22 5.09
CA ILE A 53 -0.22 0.97 5.58
C ILE A 53 -1.73 0.72 5.44
N VAL A 54 -2.49 1.07 6.46
CA VAL A 54 -3.95 1.15 6.41
C VAL A 54 -4.37 2.60 6.23
N ASN A 55 -5.18 2.86 5.22
CA ASN A 55 -5.75 4.15 4.89
C ASN A 55 -7.22 4.16 5.32
N TYR A 56 -7.53 5.05 6.26
CA TYR A 56 -8.87 5.26 6.81
C TYR A 56 -9.62 6.41 6.10
N GLY A 57 -9.10 6.86 4.96
CA GLY A 57 -9.70 7.90 4.13
C GLY A 57 -9.35 9.32 4.60
N PRO A 58 -9.99 10.34 3.97
CA PRO A 58 -9.60 11.75 4.11
C PRO A 58 -9.74 12.31 5.53
N PHE A 59 -10.54 11.67 6.39
CA PHE A 59 -10.77 12.11 7.77
C PHE A 59 -10.13 11.20 8.83
N GLY A 60 -9.72 9.98 8.46
CA GLY A 60 -9.07 9.02 9.35
C GLY A 60 -7.56 8.95 9.18
N GLY A 61 -7.02 9.48 8.07
CA GLY A 61 -5.59 9.47 7.78
C GLY A 61 -5.06 8.08 7.42
N GLN A 62 -3.74 7.92 7.56
CA GLN A 62 -3.04 6.67 7.27
C GLN A 62 -2.23 6.22 8.48
N GLN A 63 -2.23 4.92 8.73
CA GLN A 63 -1.50 4.31 9.84
C GLN A 63 -0.66 3.13 9.36
N PRO A 64 0.63 3.05 9.73
CA PRO A 64 1.42 1.85 9.48
C PRO A 64 0.86 0.65 10.22
N LEU A 65 0.80 -0.50 9.55
CA LEU A 65 0.30 -1.73 10.15
C LEU A 65 1.46 -2.51 10.78
N ALA A 66 1.56 -2.51 12.10
CA ALA A 66 2.56 -3.27 12.84
C ALA A 66 2.15 -4.73 13.05
N ASN A 67 3.14 -5.60 13.23
CA ASN A 67 2.99 -7.04 13.47
C ASN A 67 2.17 -7.79 12.39
N ALA A 68 2.14 -7.27 11.16
CA ALA A 68 1.55 -7.93 10.01
C ALA A 68 2.55 -8.94 9.42
N PRO A 69 2.14 -10.19 9.19
CA PRO A 69 2.99 -11.19 8.57
C PRO A 69 3.12 -10.94 7.06
N VAL A 70 4.35 -10.77 6.59
CA VAL A 70 4.72 -10.72 5.18
C VAL A 70 5.40 -12.03 4.81
N TRP A 71 4.84 -12.70 3.81
CA TRP A 71 5.37 -13.96 3.28
C TRP A 71 6.08 -13.67 1.97
N LEU A 72 7.32 -14.10 1.86
CA LEU A 72 8.14 -13.91 0.68
C LEU A 72 8.36 -15.26 0.00
N TYR A 73 8.19 -15.28 -1.31
CA TYR A 73 8.47 -16.42 -2.16
C TYR A 73 9.45 -16.02 -3.25
N SER A 74 10.39 -16.90 -3.59
CA SER A 74 11.26 -16.72 -4.75
C SER A 74 10.57 -17.24 -6.01
N GLY A 75 10.60 -16.47 -7.09
CA GLY A 75 9.95 -16.80 -8.35
C GLY A 75 8.75 -15.91 -8.66
N THR A 76 7.95 -16.35 -9.64
CA THR A 76 6.83 -15.58 -10.20
C THR A 76 5.52 -15.85 -9.45
N ALA A 77 4.50 -15.02 -9.68
CA ALA A 77 3.18 -15.24 -9.08
C ALA A 77 2.59 -16.64 -9.39
N LYS A 78 2.92 -17.24 -10.55
CA LYS A 78 2.42 -18.56 -10.97
C LYS A 78 3.29 -19.72 -10.49
N ASN A 79 4.62 -19.51 -10.49
CA ASN A 79 5.61 -20.53 -10.14
C ASN A 79 6.58 -19.91 -9.14
N HIS A 80 6.38 -20.22 -7.86
CA HIS A 80 7.20 -19.72 -6.77
C HIS A 80 7.45 -20.79 -5.71
N THR A 81 8.49 -20.58 -4.92
CA THR A 81 8.86 -21.42 -3.78
C THR A 81 8.97 -20.54 -2.55
N PHE A 82 8.51 -21.05 -1.41
CA PHE A 82 8.62 -20.34 -0.15
C PHE A 82 10.07 -19.93 0.14
N TYR A 83 10.28 -18.68 0.51
CA TYR A 83 11.60 -18.13 0.82
C TYR A 83 11.72 -17.82 2.31
N ALA A 84 10.87 -16.93 2.84
CA ALA A 84 10.91 -16.52 4.24
C ALA A 84 9.60 -15.87 4.69
N ILE A 85 9.42 -15.71 6.00
CA ILE A 85 8.39 -14.85 6.61
C ILE A 85 9.10 -13.82 7.48
N ASN A 86 8.60 -12.59 7.47
CA ASN A 86 8.96 -11.58 8.45
C ASN A 86 7.73 -10.76 8.84
N TRP A 87 7.81 -10.04 9.96
CA TRP A 87 6.72 -9.22 10.49
C TRP A 87 7.05 -7.75 10.37
N THR A 88 6.02 -6.94 10.10
CA THR A 88 6.19 -5.49 10.07
C THR A 88 6.46 -4.93 11.47
N ASN A 89 7.40 -3.99 11.56
CA ASN A 89 7.70 -3.27 12.80
C ASN A 89 6.69 -2.16 13.10
N GLY A 90 6.94 -1.33 14.13
CA GLY A 90 6.07 -0.20 14.49
C GLY A 90 5.90 0.87 13.39
N SER A 91 6.78 0.90 12.39
CA SER A 91 6.67 1.75 11.20
C SER A 91 6.00 1.05 10.02
N GLY A 92 5.44 -0.15 10.24
CA GLY A 92 4.77 -0.96 9.24
C GLY A 92 5.70 -1.63 8.24
N VAL A 93 7.00 -1.76 8.53
CA VAL A 93 8.00 -2.28 7.60
C VAL A 93 8.54 -3.63 8.04
N ALA A 94 8.47 -4.62 7.15
CA ALA A 94 9.20 -5.88 7.21
C ALA A 94 10.44 -5.79 6.30
N VAL A 95 11.57 -6.33 6.73
CA VAL A 95 12.84 -6.22 6.00
C VAL A 95 13.37 -7.60 5.65
N PHE A 96 13.77 -7.79 4.40
CA PHE A 96 14.39 -9.01 3.89
C PHE A 96 15.74 -8.69 3.25
N HIS A 97 16.68 -9.63 3.35
CA HIS A 97 17.96 -9.58 2.63
C HIS A 97 17.93 -10.69 1.59
N VAL A 98 17.92 -10.32 0.32
CA VAL A 98 17.63 -11.24 -0.79
C VAL A 98 18.66 -11.11 -1.88
N LYS A 99 18.96 -12.22 -2.57
CA LYS A 99 19.77 -12.16 -3.78
C LYS A 99 19.00 -11.43 -4.89
N PRO A 100 19.67 -10.90 -5.91
CA PRO A 100 18.99 -10.38 -7.08
C PRO A 100 18.10 -11.45 -7.73
N GLY A 101 16.89 -11.07 -8.14
CA GLY A 101 15.95 -11.98 -8.79
C GLY A 101 14.48 -11.58 -8.64
N THR A 102 13.60 -12.40 -9.19
CA THR A 102 12.15 -12.22 -9.11
C THR A 102 11.59 -12.83 -7.83
N TYR A 103 10.73 -12.08 -7.16
CA TYR A 103 10.06 -12.50 -5.92
C TYR A 103 8.55 -12.25 -6.00
N TYR A 104 7.80 -13.03 -5.26
CA TYR A 104 6.38 -12.82 -5.01
C TYR A 104 6.18 -12.52 -3.52
N VAL A 105 5.71 -11.31 -3.25
CA VAL A 105 5.42 -10.81 -1.90
C VAL A 105 3.95 -11.03 -1.63
N LEU A 106 3.63 -11.75 -0.56
CA LEU A 106 2.28 -11.95 -0.07
C LEU A 106 2.08 -11.20 1.25
N PHE A 107 1.25 -10.16 1.19
CA PHE A 107 0.73 -9.44 2.35
C PHE A 107 -0.36 -10.30 3.00
N ASN A 108 0.05 -11.17 3.92
CA ASN A 108 -0.79 -12.28 4.37
C ASN A 108 -2.00 -11.84 5.22
N THR A 109 -1.96 -10.65 5.83
CA THR A 109 -3.12 -10.03 6.49
C THR A 109 -4.27 -9.81 5.51
N PHE A 110 -3.96 -9.30 4.32
CA PHE A 110 -4.95 -8.92 3.30
C PHE A 110 -5.09 -9.95 2.16
N LYS A 111 -4.33 -11.04 2.21
CA LYS A 111 -4.26 -12.07 1.15
C LYS A 111 -3.97 -11.47 -0.24
N MET A 112 -3.15 -10.42 -0.28
CA MET A 112 -2.75 -9.75 -1.52
C MET A 112 -1.33 -10.14 -1.90
N GLY A 113 -1.15 -10.50 -3.16
CA GLY A 113 0.14 -10.85 -3.72
C GLY A 113 0.62 -9.84 -4.75
N TYR A 114 1.94 -9.61 -4.80
CA TYR A 114 2.56 -8.78 -5.81
C TYR A 114 3.91 -9.35 -6.23
N GLN A 115 4.12 -9.49 -7.54
CA GLN A 115 5.40 -9.90 -8.09
C GLN A 115 6.30 -8.68 -8.26
N ILE A 116 7.56 -8.81 -7.87
CA ILE A 116 8.59 -7.78 -7.98
C ILE A 116 9.88 -8.38 -8.53
N ASP A 117 10.70 -7.55 -9.15
CA ASP A 117 12.07 -7.89 -9.47
C ASP A 117 12.99 -7.10 -8.54
N VAL A 118 13.96 -7.77 -7.92
CA VAL A 118 14.94 -7.14 -7.04
C VAL A 118 16.28 -7.12 -7.77
N ASN A 119 16.70 -5.93 -8.16
CA ASN A 119 17.99 -5.66 -8.82
C ASN A 119 18.77 -4.50 -8.16
N GLY A 120 18.34 -4.13 -6.96
CA GLY A 120 18.84 -3.03 -6.13
C GLY A 120 18.13 -3.14 -4.77
N ASN A 121 18.44 -2.24 -3.83
CA ASN A 121 17.56 -2.09 -2.66
C ASN A 121 16.18 -1.66 -3.16
N THR A 122 15.12 -2.27 -2.64
CA THR A 122 13.76 -2.12 -3.18
C THR A 122 12.78 -1.84 -2.06
N LEU A 123 11.85 -0.93 -2.30
CA LEU A 123 10.70 -0.67 -1.43
C LEU A 123 9.41 -1.10 -2.14
N VAL A 124 8.61 -1.90 -1.45
CA VAL A 124 7.24 -2.24 -1.84
C VAL A 124 6.31 -1.71 -0.77
N VAL A 125 5.31 -0.93 -1.16
CA VAL A 125 4.32 -0.39 -0.23
C VAL A 125 2.94 -0.86 -0.63
N LEU A 126 2.30 -1.65 0.23
CA LEU A 126 0.87 -1.86 0.22
C LEU A 126 0.20 -0.78 1.07
N ASN A 127 -0.66 0.02 0.45
CA ASN A 127 -1.52 0.98 1.12
C ASN A 127 -2.96 0.53 0.92
N VAL A 128 -3.59 -0.04 1.95
CA VAL A 128 -4.93 -0.63 1.90
C VAL A 128 -5.99 0.36 2.35
N ALA A 129 -7.03 0.56 1.55
CA ALA A 129 -8.24 1.22 2.02
C ALA A 129 -8.98 0.31 3.02
N TYR A 130 -9.20 0.78 4.26
CA TYR A 130 -9.65 -0.04 5.39
C TYR A 130 -10.91 -0.89 5.14
N LEU A 131 -11.90 -0.36 4.42
CA LEU A 131 -13.18 -0.99 4.07
C LEU A 131 -13.18 -1.52 2.62
N ASP A 132 -12.01 -1.80 2.06
CA ASP A 132 -11.95 -2.45 0.75
C ASP A 132 -12.61 -3.83 0.85
N LYS A 133 -13.74 -3.97 0.17
CA LYS A 133 -14.63 -5.14 0.24
C LYS A 133 -13.96 -6.43 -0.20
N ARG A 134 -12.82 -6.34 -0.89
CA ARG A 134 -12.00 -7.50 -1.25
C ARG A 134 -11.41 -8.24 -0.04
N PHE A 135 -11.40 -7.59 1.14
CA PHE A 135 -10.83 -8.13 2.37
C PHE A 135 -11.86 -8.31 3.49
N ALA A 136 -13.15 -8.08 3.21
CA ALA A 136 -14.22 -8.43 4.14
C ALA A 136 -14.34 -9.98 4.21
N PRO A 137 -14.50 -10.55 5.42
CA PRO A 137 -14.61 -12.00 5.61
C PRO A 137 -15.84 -12.61 4.93
#